data_AF-A0A8J3EEF7-F1
#
_entry.id   AF-A0A8J3EEF7-F1
#
_cell.length_a   1.000
_cell.length_b   1.000
_cell.length_c   1.000
_cell.angle_alpha   90.00
_cell.angle_beta   90.00
_cell.angle_gamma   90.00
#
_symmetry.space_group_name_H-M   'P 1'
#
loop_
_entity.id
_entity.type
_entity.pdbx_description
1 polymer ?
#
loop_
_entity_poly.entity_id
_entity_poly.type
_entity_poly.pdbx_seq_one_letter_code
_entity_poly.pdbx_strand_id
1 'polypeptide(L)' 'MIDDAAGRTLAAASTLERELREQLRTGADKAAAAAVGKRVAERALAAGVTRVVFDRGPYLYHGRVKALADAAREGGLSF' A
#
# COMPACT_ATOMS: atom_id res chain seq x y z
N MET A 1 0.99 0.72 -7.01
CA MET A 1 2.08 1.39 -7.75
C MET A 1 1.83 1.25 -9.22
N ILE A 2 1.63 2.39 -9.84
CA ILE A 2 1.36 2.51 -11.26
C ILE A 2 2.49 3.36 -11.82
N ASP A 3 3.03 2.93 -12.96
CA ASP A 3 3.87 3.75 -13.79
C ASP A 3 2.97 4.43 -14.83
N ASP A 4 2.73 5.72 -14.66
CA ASP A 4 1.87 6.50 -15.55
C ASP A 4 2.47 6.69 -16.94
N ALA A 5 3.80 6.66 -17.08
CA ALA A 5 4.45 6.79 -18.38
C ALA A 5 4.32 5.50 -19.20
N ALA A 6 4.46 4.34 -18.55
CA ALA A 6 4.28 3.04 -19.19
C ALA A 6 2.83 2.54 -19.20
N GLY A 7 1.93 3.16 -18.43
CA GLY A 7 0.55 2.73 -18.23
C GLY A 7 0.44 1.34 -17.58
N ARG A 8 1.41 0.95 -16.75
CA ARG A 8 1.52 -0.40 -16.19
C ARG A 8 1.48 -0.38 -14.67
N THR A 9 0.82 -1.38 -14.09
CA THR A 9 0.85 -1.60 -12.64
C THR A 9 2.10 -2.39 -12.28
N LEU A 10 3.02 -1.78 -11.54
CA LEU A 10 4.26 -2.41 -11.10
C LEU A 10 4.07 -3.26 -9.84
N ALA A 11 3.25 -2.77 -8.91
CA ALA A 11 2.93 -3.48 -7.68
C ALA A 11 1.52 -3.12 -7.22
N ALA A 12 0.76 -4.11 -6.79
CA ALA A 12 -0.53 -3.93 -6.14
C ALA A 12 -0.59 -4.82 -4.91
N ALA A 13 -1.35 -4.42 -3.88
CA ALA A 13 -1.77 -5.32 -2.82
C ALA A 13 -3.15 -4.89 -2.34
N SER A 14 -3.95 -5.86 -1.91
CA SER A 14 -5.32 -5.61 -1.45
C SER A 14 -5.70 -6.58 -0.33
N THR A 15 -6.68 -6.19 0.49
CA THR A 15 -7.27 -7.05 1.53
C THR A 15 -8.05 -8.24 0.97
N LEU A 16 -8.20 -8.35 -0.36
CA LEU A 16 -8.81 -9.49 -1.04
C LEU A 16 -7.82 -10.63 -1.28
N GLU A 17 -6.51 -10.39 -1.12
CA GLU A 17 -5.51 -11.44 -1.23
C GLU A 17 -5.70 -12.50 -0.14
N ARG A 18 -5.57 -13.79 -0.50
CA ARG A 18 -5.79 -14.90 0.44
C ARG A 18 -4.87 -14.77 1.68
N GLU A 19 -3.61 -14.43 1.48
CA GLU A 19 -2.63 -14.23 2.56
C GLU A 19 -3.07 -13.17 3.56
N LEU A 20 -3.53 -12.01 3.07
CA LEU A 20 -4.00 -10.90 3.90
C LEU A 20 -5.37 -11.20 4.52
N ARG A 21 -6.27 -11.87 3.79
CA ARG A 21 -7.61 -12.24 4.27
C ARG A 21 -7.56 -13.30 5.37
N GLU A 22 -6.59 -14.21 5.33
CA GLU A 22 -6.39 -15.22 6.38
C GLU A 22 -5.78 -14.60 7.66
N GLN A 23 -4.94 -13.57 7.51
CA GLN A 23 -4.33 -12.86 8.63
C GLN A 23 -5.23 -11.76 9.24
N LEU A 24 -6.16 -11.20 8.46
CA LEU A 24 -6.99 -10.08 8.87
C LEU A 24 -8.42 -10.54 9.19
N ARG A 25 -8.84 -10.33 10.43
CA ARG A 25 -10.23 -10.54 10.87
C ARG A 25 -11.24 -9.66 10.12
N THR A 26 -10.82 -8.46 9.75
CA THR A 26 -11.64 -7.44 9.06
C THR A 26 -10.82 -6.71 8.01
N GLY A 27 -11.25 -6.73 6.75
CA GLY A 27 -10.52 -6.11 5.64
C GLY A 27 -10.66 -4.58 5.52
N ALA A 28 -11.23 -3.91 6.52
CA ALA A 28 -11.64 -2.50 6.46
C ALA A 28 -11.22 -1.66 7.69
N ASP A 29 -10.32 -2.17 8.53
CA ASP A 29 -9.81 -1.46 9.70
C ASP A 29 -8.42 -0.81 9.44
N LYS A 30 -7.89 -0.12 10.45
CA LYS A 30 -6.56 0.50 10.38
C LYS A 30 -5.43 -0.54 10.32
N ALA A 31 -5.61 -1.69 10.97
CA ALA A 31 -4.62 -2.77 10.99
C ALA A 31 -4.45 -3.39 9.59
N ALA A 32 -5.56 -3.64 8.89
CA ALA A 32 -5.61 -4.09 7.51
C ALA A 32 -4.96 -3.07 6.57
N ALA A 33 -5.24 -1.78 6.76
CA ALA A 33 -4.61 -0.72 5.98
C ALA A 33 -3.08 -0.71 6.15
N ALA A 34 -2.59 -0.89 7.38
CA ALA A 34 -1.16 -1.00 7.66
C ALA A 34 -0.55 -2.26 7.03
N ALA A 35 -1.20 -3.41 7.17
CA ALA A 35 -0.73 -4.67 6.58
C ALA A 35 -0.63 -4.58 5.05
N VAL A 36 -1.63 -3.99 4.39
CA VAL A 36 -1.61 -3.72 2.95
C VAL A 36 -0.48 -2.75 2.59
N GLY A 37 -0.31 -1.66 3.33
CA GLY A 37 0.75 -0.66 3.10
C GLY A 37 2.14 -1.29 3.11
N LYS A 38 2.43 -2.11 4.13
CA LYS A 38 3.69 -2.86 4.24
C LYS A 38 3.88 -3.82 3.05
N ARG A 39 2.83 -4.55 2.66
CA ARG A 39 2.90 -5.52 1.56
C ARG A 39 3.15 -4.84 0.20
N VAL A 40 2.52 -3.69 -0.04
CA VAL A 40 2.78 -2.89 -1.25
C VAL A 40 4.24 -2.41 -1.27
N ALA A 41 4.77 -1.97 -0.13
CA ALA A 41 6.15 -1.51 -0.02
C ALA A 41 7.16 -2.62 -0.31
N GLU A 42 6.97 -3.81 0.26
CA GLU A 42 7.82 -4.98 -0.04
C GLU A 42 7.84 -5.31 -1.54
N ARG A 43 6.66 -5.34 -2.19
CA ARG A 43 6.55 -5.61 -3.63
C ARG A 43 7.17 -4.50 -4.47
N ALA A 44 7.02 -3.25 -4.05
CA ALA A 44 7.59 -2.11 -4.73
C ALA A 44 9.12 -2.11 -4.67
N LEU A 45 9.70 -2.40 -3.50
CA LEU A 45 11.13 -2.58 -3.33
C LEU A 45 11.66 -3.75 -4.16
N ALA A 46 10.91 -4.87 -4.21
CA ALA A 46 11.26 -6.00 -5.07
C ALA A 46 11.21 -5.64 -6.58
N ALA A 47 10.34 -4.71 -6.96
CA ALA A 47 10.29 -4.13 -8.30
C ALA A 47 11.34 -3.01 -8.53
N GLY A 48 12.18 -2.70 -7.54
CA GLY A 48 13.21 -1.67 -7.62
C GLY A 48 12.71 -0.24 -7.46
N VAL A 49 11.47 -0.05 -6.99
CA VAL A 49 10.85 1.27 -6.84
C VAL A 49 10.95 1.72 -5.38
N THR A 50 11.70 2.80 -5.15
CA THR A 50 11.92 3.37 -3.81
C THR A 50 11.22 4.70 -3.61
N ARG A 51 11.08 5.51 -4.68
CA ARG A 51 10.50 6.85 -4.63
C ARG A 51 9.18 6.87 -5.38
N VAL A 52 8.12 7.26 -4.69
CA VAL A 52 6.77 7.31 -5.27
C VAL A 52 6.02 8.57 -4.84
N VAL A 53 4.86 8.78 -5.41
CA VAL A 53 3.91 9.80 -4.98
C VAL A 53 2.73 9.09 -4.34
N PHE A 54 2.32 9.54 -3.16
CA PHE A 54 1.15 9.00 -2.49
C PHE A 54 -0.10 9.72 -2.95
N ASP A 55 -0.88 9.05 -3.79
CA ASP A 55 -2.21 9.53 -4.19
C ASP A 55 -3.27 9.10 -3.18
N ARG A 56 -3.87 10.09 -2.51
CA ARG A 56 -4.98 9.89 -1.56
C ARG A 56 -6.36 9.93 -2.22
N GLY A 57 -6.42 10.25 -3.52
CA GLY A 57 -7.65 10.44 -4.27
C GLY A 57 -8.62 11.43 -3.58
N PRO A 58 -9.93 11.14 -3.52
CA PRO A 58 -10.92 12.00 -2.87
C PRO A 58 -10.90 11.89 -1.33
N TYR A 59 -10.11 10.99 -0.75
CA TYR A 59 -10.13 10.74 0.69
C TYR A 59 -9.23 11.71 1.47
N LEU A 60 -9.63 12.00 2.71
CA LEU A 60 -8.80 12.74 3.64
C LEU A 60 -7.61 11.89 4.07
N TYR A 61 -6.45 12.52 4.24
CA TYR A 61 -5.28 11.87 4.82
C TYR A 61 -5.48 11.66 6.33
N HIS A 62 -6.30 10.67 6.67
CA HIS A 62 -6.68 10.36 8.03
C HIS A 62 -7.02 8.88 8.19
N GLY A 63 -7.02 8.39 9.43
CA GLY A 63 -7.46 7.04 9.78
C GLY A 63 -6.74 5.96 8.97
N ARG A 64 -7.48 5.28 8.09
CA ARG A 64 -6.98 4.17 7.26
C ARG A 64 -5.98 4.63 6.20
N VAL A 65 -6.22 5.78 5.56
CA VAL A 65 -5.33 6.31 4.52
C VAL A 65 -3.97 6.66 5.12
N LYS A 66 -3.97 7.31 6.29
CA LYS A 66 -2.75 7.60 7.04
C LYS A 66 -2.04 6.32 7.49
N ALA A 67 -2.77 5.32 8.02
CA ALA A 67 -2.17 4.06 8.45
C ALA A 67 -1.51 3.28 7.30
N LEU A 68 -2.13 3.28 6.11
CA LEU A 68 -1.54 2.68 4.92
C LEU A 68 -0.27 3.41 4.50
N ALA A 69 -0.30 4.74 4.47
CA ALA A 69 0.84 5.57 4.12
C ALA A 69 2.01 5.39 5.09
N ASP A 70 1.76 5.44 6.39
CA ASP A 70 2.78 5.26 7.41
C ASP A 70 3.43 3.87 7.30
N ALA A 71 2.63 2.80 7.12
CA ALA A 71 3.16 1.45 6.96
C ALA A 71 3.93 1.26 5.65
N ALA A 72 3.52 1.94 4.57
CA ALA A 72 4.25 1.93 3.32
C ALA A 72 5.61 2.66 3.43
N ARG A 73 5.67 3.76 4.21
CA ARG A 73 6.92 4.44 4.54
C ARG A 73 7.86 3.59 5.39
N GLU A 74 7.32 2.95 6.44
CA GLU A 74 8.07 1.99 7.26
C GLU A 74 8.60 0.81 6.44
N GLY A 75 7.85 0.41 5.40
CA GLY A 75 8.28 -0.59 4.43
C GLY A 75 9.37 -0.13 3.45
N GLY A 76 9.92 1.08 3.61
CA GLY A 76 11.08 1.58 2.85
C GLY A 76 10.73 2.44 1.63
N LEU A 77 9.44 2.77 1.43
CA LEU A 77 9.04 3.71 0.39
C LEU A 77 9.23 5.16 0.83
N SER A 78 9.77 5.97 -0.07
CA SER A 78 9.95 7.40 0.13
C SER A 78 8.90 8.18 -0.68
N PHE A 79 7.98 8.84 0.04
CA PHE A 79 6.95 9.72 -0.49
C PHE A 79 6.41 10.66 0.59
#